data_AF-A0A924NF70-F1
#
_entry.id   AF-A0A924NF70-F1
#
_cell.length_a   1.000
_cell.length_b   1.000
_cell.length_c   1.000
_cell.angle_alpha   90.00
_cell.angle_beta   90.00
_cell.angle_gamma   90.00
#
_symmetry.space_group_name_H-M   'P 1'
#
loop_
_entity.id
_entity.type
_entity.pdbx_description
1 polymer ?
#
loop_
_entity_poly.entity_id
_entity_poly.type
_entity_poly.pdbx_seq_one_letter_code
_entity_poly.pdbx_strand_id
1 'polypeptide(L)' 'LRRPTFAVGYAFGAQQVEEVTVDEHDQRLDAIITERGLIVL' A
#
# COMPACT_ATOMS: atom_id res chain seq x y z
N LEU A 1 16.26 -17.15 -8.50
CA LEU A 1 15.35 -16.43 -9.42
C LEU A 1 14.46 -15.50 -8.60
N ARG A 2 14.74 -14.19 -8.59
CA ARG A 2 13.78 -13.22 -8.04
C ARG A 2 12.67 -13.05 -9.07
N ARG A 3 11.44 -13.38 -8.70
CA ARG A 3 10.25 -13.06 -9.49
C ARG A 3 9.81 -11.64 -9.12
N PRO A 4 9.28 -10.87 -10.07
CA PRO A 4 8.62 -9.61 -9.73
C PRO A 4 7.46 -9.91 -8.77
N THR A 5 7.48 -9.25 -7.61
CA THR A 5 6.38 -9.31 -6.63
C THR A 5 5.50 -8.09 -6.85
N PHE A 6 4.19 -8.29 -6.79
CA PHE A 6 3.23 -7.21 -6.72
C PHE A 6 2.71 -7.14 -5.28
N ALA A 7 3.04 -6.09 -4.55
CA ALA A 7 2.76 -5.92 -3.13
C ALA A 7 1.47 -5.14 -2.92
N VAL A 8 0.47 -5.78 -2.30
CA VAL A 8 -0.85 -5.18 -2.03
C VAL A 8 -1.10 -5.14 -0.52
N GLY A 9 -1.42 -3.95 -0.02
CA GLY A 9 -1.87 -3.75 1.36
C GLY A 9 -3.38 -3.98 1.50
N TYR A 10 -3.82 -4.54 2.62
CA TYR A 10 -5.23 -4.64 3.00
C TYR A 10 -5.49 -3.74 4.21
N ALA A 11 -6.39 -2.78 4.08
CA ALA A 11 -6.66 -1.77 5.10
C ALA A 11 -8.11 -1.29 5.05
N PHE A 12 -8.60 -0.65 6.11
CA PHE A 12 -9.87 0.06 6.08
C PHE A 12 -9.70 1.46 5.49
N GLY A 13 -10.70 1.94 4.75
CA GLY A 13 -10.68 3.29 4.18
C GLY A 13 -10.52 4.39 5.24
N ALA A 14 -10.92 4.13 6.48
CA ALA A 14 -10.73 5.04 7.61
C ALA A 14 -9.26 5.24 8.04
N GLN A 15 -8.33 4.41 7.58
CA GLN A 15 -6.90 4.51 7.87
C GLN A 15 -6.15 5.41 6.87
N GLN A 16 -6.83 5.91 5.83
CA GLN A 16 -6.22 6.79 4.83
C GLN A 16 -5.93 8.16 5.45
N VAL A 17 -4.70 8.63 5.24
CA VAL A 17 -4.20 9.94 5.68
C VAL A 17 -3.55 10.66 4.50
N GLU A 18 -3.42 11.98 4.59
CA GLU A 18 -2.79 12.80 3.54
C GLU A 18 -1.29 12.50 3.40
N GLU A 19 -0.60 12.27 4.53
CA GLU A 19 0.83 11.95 4.58
C GLU A 19 1.08 10.83 5.60
N VAL A 20 1.96 9.90 5.24
CA VAL A 20 2.49 8.87 6.13
C VAL A 20 3.97 9.12 6.37
N THR A 21 4.40 9.09 7.63
CA THR A 21 5.83 9.09 7.96
C THR A 21 6.46 7.81 7.42
N VAL A 22 7.53 7.95 6.64
CA VAL A 22 8.32 6.85 6.08
C VAL A 22 9.76 6.95 6.54
N ASP A 23 10.42 5.80 6.68
CA ASP A 23 11.85 5.70 6.97
C ASP A 23 12.66 5.15 5.77
N GLU A 24 13.96 4.95 5.98
CA GLU A 24 14.88 4.47 4.92
C GLU A 24 14.71 2.99 4.56
N HIS A 25 13.95 2.22 5.35
CA HIS A 25 13.73 0.78 5.16
C HIS A 25 12.35 0.46 4.62
N ASP A 26 11.42 1.41 4.69
CA ASP A 26 10.08 1.28 4.12
C ASP A 26 10.10 1.05 2.61
N GLN A 27 9.22 0.14 2.16
CA GLN A 27 9.01 -0.16 0.75
C GLN A 27 7.60 0.25 0.36
N ARG A 28 7.49 0.92 -0.79
CA ARG A 28 6.21 1.34 -1.33
C ARG A 28 5.43 0.12 -1.83
N LEU A 29 4.14 0.07 -1.49
CA LEU A 29 3.20 -0.90 -2.04
C LEU A 29 2.81 -0.48 -3.46
N ASP A 30 2.42 -1.45 -4.28
CA ASP A 30 1.91 -1.19 -5.63
C ASP A 30 0.41 -0.81 -5.60
N ALA A 31 -0.33 -1.32 -4.62
CA ALA A 31 -1.74 -1.02 -4.43
C ALA A 31 -2.21 -1.23 -2.98
N ILE A 32 -3.37 -0.67 -2.65
CA ILE A 32 -4.09 -0.89 -1.40
C ILE A 32 -5.53 -1.28 -1.73
N ILE A 33 -6.03 -2.35 -1.12
CA ILE A 33 -7.45 -2.71 -1.16
C ILE A 33 -8.13 -2.31 0.15
N THR A 34 -9.30 -1.69 0.03
CA THR A 34 -10.18 -1.32 1.13
C THR A 34 -11.59 -1.84 0.91
N GLU A 35 -12.47 -1.68 1.90
CA GLU A 35 -13.90 -1.97 1.74
C GLU A 35 -14.59 -1.09 0.68
N ARG A 36 -13.94 -0.02 0.23
CA ARG A 36 -14.44 0.90 -0.82
C ARG A 36 -13.90 0.57 -2.21
N GLY A 37 -12.95 -0.35 -2.32
CA GLY A 37 -12.33 -0.75 -3.59
C GLY A 37 -10.81 -0.68 -3.57
N LEU A 38 -10.22 -0.75 -4.77
CA LEU A 38 -8.78 -0.77 -5.01
C LEU A 38 -8.24 0.64 -5.25
N ILE A 39 -7.10 0.95 -4.65
CA ILE A 39 -6.30 2.16 -4.84
C ILE A 39 -4.96 1.74 -5.45
N VAL A 40 -4.62 2.27 -6.63
CA VAL A 40 -3.33 2.04 -7.32
C VAL A 40 -2.39 3.21 -7.01
N LEU A 41 -1.13 2.94 -6.65
CA LEU A 41 -0.18 3.90 -6.05
C LEU A 41 0.96 4.39 -6.97
#